data_AF-A0A938E7K7-F1
#
_entry.id   AF-A0A938E7K7-F1
#
_cell.length_a   1.000
_cell.length_b   1.000
_cell.length_c   1.000
_cell.angle_alpha   90.00
_cell.angle_beta   90.00
_cell.angle_gamma   90.00
#
_symmetry.space_group_name_H-M   'P 1'
#
loop_
_entity.id
_entity.type
_entity.pdbx_description
1 polymer ?
#
loop_
_entity_poly.entity_id
_entity_poly.type
_entity_poly.pdbx_seq_one_letter_code
_entity_poly.pdbx_strand_id
1 'polypeptide(L)'
;MTSTQSDRARDDARVQPLGYLLAGLSAAAGIIHIAMVPIHAGGKFVDPLGFVVAGVFQLVVAALLLTRRADRTVLYATIVGNVALIGAWVWSRTAGLPWGEHAGHVEAATSVDIICVAFEAAAVALAVFLVLAPERLRFPEMTAVVAGCGAVAVAMMVIVSPQAANHDGGSTTTASATGGAAIVSTGGDGHAGHGGGAGHGGGAGSSSTMAADMLTIDRARCDFGFNPKSYWQEASSLGVDTYAEGAMDMSSMTGTSTLGSVLAPEPLGGRGSVQLDKLVSLTSQAVGEAAAGELVAELGKSTDAEYEAWKSWMTETGQVGSHSGHGATGDDTGGHGGHLGPIPWRAMLDEEQCDRLAEELALSRDTALRYPTAADATAAGWTKVTPYVPGIAAHYMKFPYVDGTFEIDKPEMLLYDGNGPDAHVVGLSYYILHEGDAEPTQGFTGPNDHFHRHIGLCVGKGGVIGDSTMTAEECAAIGGKKQDGSLGWMNHVWSVPGCDSPWGMFSGASPILDAELARQSGKNDGACSGSGVLDRYDLSPGEPSAGLSGGRNLASGDR
;
A
#
# COMPACT_ATOMS: atom_id res chain seq x y z
N MET A 1 18.30 -51.48 43.35
CA MET A 1 18.39 -50.01 43.53
C MET A 1 19.47 -49.47 42.61
N THR A 2 19.18 -49.29 41.32
CA THR A 2 20.09 -48.68 40.32
C THR A 2 19.26 -48.28 39.10
N SER A 3 18.35 -47.30 39.27
CA SER A 3 17.52 -46.75 38.18
C SER A 3 17.04 -45.34 38.57
N THR A 4 17.97 -44.40 38.80
CA THR A 4 17.57 -43.05 39.25
C THR A 4 18.33 -41.90 38.62
N GLN A 5 19.55 -42.13 38.09
CA GLN A 5 20.36 -41.04 37.51
C GLN A 5 20.38 -41.08 35.97
N SER A 6 20.44 -42.27 35.37
CA SER A 6 20.39 -42.44 33.90
C SER A 6 18.99 -42.23 33.32
N ASP A 7 17.94 -42.56 34.06
CA ASP A 7 16.55 -42.35 33.62
C ASP A 7 16.16 -40.88 33.72
N ARG A 8 16.53 -40.19 34.82
CA ARG A 8 16.34 -38.72 34.93
C ARG A 8 17.07 -37.95 33.84
N ALA A 9 18.31 -38.31 33.52
CA ALA A 9 19.05 -37.65 32.43
C ALA A 9 18.43 -37.90 31.04
N ARG A 10 17.79 -39.06 30.84
CA ARG A 10 17.07 -39.39 29.61
C ARG A 10 15.68 -38.74 29.54
N ASP A 11 15.03 -38.50 30.67
CA ASP A 11 13.76 -37.78 30.76
C ASP A 11 13.97 -36.27 30.58
N ASP A 12 15.00 -35.71 31.22
CA ASP A 12 15.39 -34.30 31.05
C ASP A 12 15.71 -34.00 29.58
N ALA A 13 16.41 -34.89 28.87
CA ALA A 13 16.73 -34.72 27.45
C ALA A 13 15.51 -34.85 26.50
N ARG A 14 14.43 -35.51 26.92
CA ARG A 14 13.20 -35.69 26.09
C ARG A 14 12.21 -34.54 26.23
N VAL A 15 12.19 -33.89 27.39
CA VAL A 15 11.34 -32.72 27.64
C VAL A 15 11.90 -31.46 26.94
N GLN A 16 13.22 -31.42 26.65
CA GLN A 16 13.87 -30.25 26.03
C GLN A 16 13.41 -29.97 24.59
N PRO A 17 13.32 -30.95 23.66
CA PRO A 17 12.85 -30.73 22.29
C PRO A 17 11.45 -30.11 22.19
N LEU A 18 10.47 -30.70 22.88
CA LEU A 18 9.08 -30.22 22.86
C LEU A 18 8.93 -28.90 23.64
N GLY A 19 9.83 -28.61 24.57
CA GLY A 19 9.97 -27.31 25.22
C GLY A 19 10.25 -26.18 24.21
N TYR A 20 11.06 -26.42 23.17
CA TYR A 20 11.31 -25.43 22.13
C TYR A 20 10.07 -25.13 21.27
N LEU A 21 9.29 -26.15 20.92
CA LEU A 21 8.03 -25.96 20.21
C LEU A 21 7.01 -25.22 21.08
N LEU A 22 6.86 -25.62 22.34
CA LEU A 22 5.95 -24.95 23.28
C LEU A 22 6.36 -23.48 23.52
N ALA A 23 7.67 -23.22 23.63
CA ALA A 23 8.21 -21.87 23.72
C ALA A 23 7.92 -21.05 22.46
N GLY A 24 8.08 -21.65 21.27
CA GLY A 24 7.77 -21.00 19.99
C GLY A 24 6.30 -20.64 19.84
N LEU A 25 5.38 -21.56 20.22
CA LEU A 25 3.93 -21.31 20.21
C LEU A 25 3.54 -20.21 21.20
N SER A 26 4.08 -20.25 22.43
CA SER A 26 3.84 -19.23 23.44
C SER A 26 4.41 -17.87 23.01
N ALA A 27 5.61 -17.85 22.43
CA ALA A 27 6.22 -16.62 21.91
C ALA A 27 5.40 -16.04 20.74
N ALA A 28 4.94 -16.87 19.81
CA ALA A 28 4.13 -16.45 18.67
C ALA A 28 2.83 -15.76 19.12
N ALA A 29 2.07 -16.36 20.04
CA ALA A 29 0.88 -15.74 20.63
C ALA A 29 1.22 -14.45 21.40
N GLY A 30 2.31 -14.46 22.18
CA GLY A 30 2.73 -13.30 22.96
C GLY A 30 3.12 -12.11 22.10
N ILE A 31 3.81 -12.34 20.97
CA ILE A 31 4.18 -11.31 20.01
C ILE A 31 2.93 -10.70 19.38
N ILE A 32 1.93 -11.52 18.98
CA ILE A 32 0.66 -11.00 18.44
C ILE A 32 -0.05 -10.13 19.47
N HIS A 33 -0.18 -10.57 20.73
CA HIS A 33 -0.82 -9.76 21.77
C HIS A 33 -0.12 -8.41 22.00
N ILE A 34 1.22 -8.37 22.02
CA ILE A 34 1.96 -7.11 22.13
C ILE A 34 1.76 -6.22 20.89
N ALA A 35 1.76 -6.81 19.70
CA ALA A 35 1.59 -6.07 18.45
C ALA A 35 0.21 -5.42 18.31
N MET A 36 -0.84 -6.01 18.90
CA MET A 36 -2.21 -5.45 18.86
C MET A 36 -2.44 -4.30 19.86
N VAL A 37 -1.50 -4.04 20.78
CA VAL A 37 -1.65 -3.01 21.83
C VAL A 37 -1.97 -1.60 21.26
N PRO A 38 -1.28 -1.09 20.23
CA PRO A 38 -1.52 0.27 19.71
C PRO A 38 -2.93 0.44 19.14
N ILE A 39 -3.48 -0.59 18.51
CA ILE A 39 -4.80 -0.55 17.86
C ILE A 39 -5.92 -0.57 18.91
N HIS A 40 -5.68 -1.20 20.06
CA HIS A 40 -6.59 -1.17 21.19
C HIS A 40 -6.32 0.00 22.16
N ALA A 41 -5.42 0.93 21.85
CA ALA A 41 -5.05 2.04 22.75
C ALA A 41 -6.04 3.23 22.77
N GLY A 42 -7.33 2.98 22.49
CA GLY A 42 -8.40 3.96 22.39
C GLY A 42 -8.90 4.54 23.73
N GLY A 43 -10.17 4.96 23.78
CA GLY A 43 -10.74 5.83 24.83
C GLY A 43 -10.72 5.25 26.25
N LYS A 44 -10.42 3.96 26.45
CA LYS A 44 -10.29 3.31 27.77
C LYS A 44 -9.06 2.42 27.89
N PHE A 45 -8.24 2.66 28.91
CA PHE A 45 -6.99 1.92 29.19
C PHE A 45 -7.12 0.42 29.51
N VAL A 46 -8.33 -0.13 29.66
CA VAL A 46 -8.53 -1.53 30.08
C VAL A 46 -8.14 -2.50 28.97
N ASP A 47 -8.50 -2.18 27.73
CA ASP A 47 -8.27 -3.02 26.56
C ASP A 47 -6.78 -3.15 26.23
N PRO A 48 -5.99 -2.06 26.07
CA PRO A 48 -4.56 -2.19 25.76
C PRO A 48 -3.78 -2.82 26.92
N LEU A 49 -4.22 -2.61 28.17
CA LEU A 49 -3.62 -3.26 29.34
C LEU A 49 -3.81 -4.77 29.33
N GLY A 50 -4.99 -5.25 28.91
CA GLY A 50 -5.26 -6.69 28.76
C GLY A 50 -4.30 -7.35 27.78
N PHE A 51 -4.09 -6.73 26.62
CA PHE A 51 -3.15 -7.18 25.59
C PHE A 51 -1.69 -7.18 26.08
N VAL A 52 -1.26 -6.12 26.78
CA VAL A 52 0.10 -6.07 27.37
C VAL A 52 0.29 -7.19 28.40
N VAL A 53 -0.68 -7.39 29.30
CA VAL A 53 -0.57 -8.43 30.34
C VAL A 53 -0.53 -9.83 29.72
N ALA A 54 -1.37 -10.10 28.72
CA ALA A 54 -1.39 -11.36 27.98
C ALA A 54 -0.06 -11.62 27.27
N GLY A 55 0.42 -10.64 26.51
CA GLY A 55 1.65 -10.72 25.74
C GLY A 55 2.88 -10.92 26.61
N VAL A 56 3.02 -10.13 27.68
CA VAL A 56 4.14 -10.27 28.62
C VAL A 56 4.10 -11.62 29.33
N PHE A 57 2.92 -12.09 29.75
CA PHE A 57 2.77 -13.41 30.35
C PHE A 57 3.27 -14.52 29.42
N GLN A 58 2.85 -14.51 28.16
CA GLN A 58 3.21 -15.53 27.17
C GLN A 58 4.71 -15.48 26.78
N LEU A 59 5.31 -14.29 26.72
CA LEU A 59 6.75 -14.13 26.48
C LEU A 59 7.59 -14.57 27.68
N VAL A 60 7.14 -14.32 28.92
CA VAL A 60 7.82 -14.81 30.13
C VAL A 60 7.75 -16.33 30.20
N VAL A 61 6.60 -16.94 29.88
CA VAL A 61 6.46 -18.39 29.78
C VAL A 61 7.43 -18.96 28.74
N ALA A 62 7.49 -18.36 27.54
CA ALA A 62 8.43 -18.78 26.50
C ALA A 62 9.89 -18.70 26.98
N ALA A 63 10.29 -17.59 27.61
CA ALA A 63 11.64 -17.44 28.16
C ALA A 63 11.94 -18.47 29.25
N LEU A 64 11.00 -18.75 30.16
CA LEU A 64 11.17 -19.77 31.19
C LEU A 64 11.31 -21.18 30.61
N LEU A 65 10.55 -21.50 29.56
CA LEU A 65 10.64 -22.77 28.81
C LEU A 65 11.98 -22.95 28.09
N LEU A 66 12.58 -21.86 27.60
CA LEU A 66 13.92 -21.88 26.99
C LEU A 66 15.06 -21.97 28.02
N THR A 67 14.78 -21.66 29.29
CA THR A 67 15.76 -21.84 30.37
C THR A 67 15.62 -23.21 31.02
N ARG A 68 16.67 -23.69 31.69
CA ARG A 68 16.62 -24.93 32.52
C ARG A 68 15.72 -24.80 33.77
N ARG A 69 14.76 -23.87 33.79
CA ARG A 69 13.81 -23.62 34.88
C ARG A 69 12.37 -24.01 34.53
N ALA A 70 12.15 -24.63 33.38
CA ALA A 70 10.86 -25.21 32.99
C ALA A 70 10.48 -26.38 33.92
N ASP A 71 9.71 -26.10 34.96
CA ASP A 71 9.15 -27.10 35.85
C ASP A 71 7.65 -27.32 35.56
N ARG A 72 7.00 -28.21 36.32
CA ARG A 72 5.56 -28.45 36.18
C ARG A 72 4.73 -27.19 36.41
N THR A 73 5.23 -26.24 37.23
CA THR A 73 4.55 -24.97 37.50
C THR A 73 4.43 -24.14 36.22
N VAL A 74 5.49 -24.07 35.40
CA VAL A 74 5.46 -23.37 34.11
C VAL A 74 4.45 -24.00 33.14
N LEU A 75 4.36 -25.34 33.10
CA LEU A 75 3.37 -26.04 32.28
C LEU A 75 1.94 -25.75 32.74
N TYR A 76 1.67 -25.79 34.05
CA TYR A 76 0.35 -25.44 34.59
C TYR A 76 0.00 -23.97 34.34
N ALA A 77 0.96 -23.06 34.50
CA ALA A 77 0.77 -21.65 34.18
C ALA A 77 0.41 -21.48 32.70
N THR A 78 1.13 -22.16 31.80
CA THR A 78 0.85 -22.16 30.35
C THR A 78 -0.59 -22.62 30.07
N ILE A 79 -1.04 -23.71 30.70
CA ILE A 79 -2.40 -24.23 30.52
C ILE A 79 -3.43 -23.24 31.02
N VAL A 80 -3.33 -22.81 32.29
CA VAL A 80 -4.34 -21.96 32.93
C VAL A 80 -4.41 -20.59 32.26
N GLY A 81 -3.28 -19.97 31.98
CA GLY A 81 -3.21 -18.64 31.36
C GLY A 81 -3.81 -18.63 29.95
N ASN A 82 -3.39 -19.56 29.09
CA ASN A 82 -3.92 -19.62 27.71
C ASN A 82 -5.39 -20.05 27.69
N VAL A 83 -5.84 -20.94 28.57
CA VAL A 83 -7.29 -21.26 28.69
C VAL A 83 -8.10 -20.02 29.09
N ALA A 84 -7.56 -19.17 29.97
CA ALA A 84 -8.21 -17.92 30.34
C ALA A 84 -8.28 -16.92 29.16
N LEU A 85 -7.21 -16.80 28.37
CA LEU A 85 -7.16 -15.93 27.19
C LEU A 85 -8.12 -16.39 26.10
N ILE A 86 -8.11 -17.68 25.76
CA ILE A 86 -9.07 -18.30 24.84
C ILE A 86 -10.50 -18.10 25.35
N GLY A 87 -10.74 -18.26 26.66
CA GLY A 87 -12.04 -18.04 27.27
C GLY A 87 -12.52 -16.59 27.15
N ALA A 88 -11.63 -15.62 27.36
CA ALA A 88 -11.92 -14.20 27.18
C ALA A 88 -12.24 -13.88 25.71
N TRP A 89 -11.48 -14.44 24.76
CA TRP A 89 -11.75 -14.31 23.32
C TRP A 89 -13.10 -14.92 22.94
N VAL A 90 -13.40 -16.16 23.38
CA VAL A 90 -14.72 -16.78 23.10
C VAL A 90 -15.85 -15.90 23.65
N TRP A 91 -15.68 -15.31 24.84
CA TRP A 91 -16.66 -14.39 25.40
C TRP A 91 -16.85 -13.16 24.52
N SER A 92 -15.76 -12.51 24.07
CA SER A 92 -15.85 -11.32 23.20
C SER A 92 -16.56 -11.64 21.87
N ARG A 93 -16.37 -12.85 21.32
CA ARG A 93 -16.99 -13.30 20.05
C ARG A 93 -18.42 -13.85 20.18
N THR A 94 -18.92 -14.11 21.39
CA THR A 94 -20.26 -14.72 21.60
C THR A 94 -21.23 -13.85 22.38
N ALA A 95 -20.76 -13.10 23.38
CA ALA A 95 -21.60 -12.30 24.27
C ALA A 95 -21.10 -10.85 24.42
N GLY A 96 -19.86 -10.56 24.01
CA GLY A 96 -19.20 -9.28 24.26
C GLY A 96 -18.68 -9.18 25.70
N LEU A 97 -17.48 -8.65 25.89
CA LEU A 97 -16.90 -8.49 27.23
C LEU A 97 -17.69 -7.44 28.01
N PRO A 98 -17.89 -7.57 29.34
CA PRO A 98 -18.69 -6.60 30.10
C PRO A 98 -17.88 -5.36 30.52
N TRP A 99 -16.64 -5.23 30.07
CA TRP A 99 -15.73 -4.12 30.31
C TRP A 99 -15.00 -3.77 28.99
N GLY A 100 -14.30 -2.65 28.98
CA GLY A 100 -13.59 -2.16 27.79
C GLY A 100 -14.33 -1.06 27.03
N GLU A 101 -13.74 -0.65 25.92
CA GLU A 101 -14.32 0.28 24.95
C GLU A 101 -15.52 -0.36 24.24
N HIS A 102 -15.41 -1.65 23.91
CA HIS A 102 -16.43 -2.46 23.24
C HIS A 102 -17.36 -3.23 24.20
N ALA A 103 -17.57 -2.71 25.41
CA ALA A 103 -18.31 -3.43 26.45
C ALA A 103 -19.74 -3.79 26.02
N GLY A 104 -20.09 -5.08 26.04
CA GLY A 104 -21.39 -5.63 25.68
C GLY A 104 -21.63 -5.81 24.17
N HIS A 105 -20.64 -5.49 23.33
CA HIS A 105 -20.72 -5.68 21.89
C HIS A 105 -20.02 -6.98 21.49
N VAL A 106 -20.69 -7.78 20.64
CA VAL A 106 -20.09 -8.97 20.05
C VAL A 106 -19.16 -8.52 18.94
N GLU A 107 -17.88 -8.83 19.11
CA GLU A 107 -16.85 -8.43 18.17
C GLU A 107 -16.64 -9.52 17.09
N ALA A 108 -16.28 -9.14 15.86
CA ALA A 108 -16.06 -10.08 14.76
C ALA A 108 -14.72 -10.83 14.87
N ALA A 109 -14.70 -12.13 14.58
CA ALA A 109 -13.46 -12.90 14.50
C ALA A 109 -12.73 -12.60 13.19
N THR A 110 -11.45 -12.26 13.30
CA THR A 110 -10.53 -11.93 12.20
C THR A 110 -9.42 -12.98 12.11
N SER A 111 -8.64 -12.94 11.02
CA SER A 111 -7.53 -13.90 10.85
C SER A 111 -6.48 -13.80 11.96
N VAL A 112 -6.19 -12.58 12.44
CA VAL A 112 -5.15 -12.32 13.45
C VAL A 112 -5.52 -12.96 14.78
N ASP A 113 -6.74 -12.73 15.25
CA ASP A 113 -7.20 -13.33 16.51
C ASP A 113 -7.37 -14.86 16.41
N ILE A 114 -7.85 -15.40 15.28
CA ILE A 114 -7.98 -16.84 15.06
C ILE A 114 -6.60 -17.51 15.11
N ILE A 115 -5.60 -16.92 14.49
CA ILE A 115 -4.24 -17.47 14.47
C ILE A 115 -3.60 -17.36 15.86
N CYS A 116 -3.81 -16.26 16.58
CA CYS A 116 -3.37 -16.13 17.97
C CYS A 116 -3.98 -17.26 18.83
N VAL A 117 -5.30 -17.42 18.81
CA VAL A 117 -6.02 -18.46 19.55
C VAL A 117 -5.60 -19.86 19.12
N ALA A 118 -5.26 -20.08 17.85
CA ALA A 118 -4.74 -21.36 17.38
C ALA A 118 -3.37 -21.68 18.02
N PHE A 119 -2.47 -20.71 18.15
CA PHE A 119 -1.21 -20.88 18.87
C PHE A 119 -1.43 -21.15 20.35
N GLU A 120 -2.35 -20.44 21.00
CA GLU A 120 -2.70 -20.65 22.39
C GLU A 120 -3.28 -22.06 22.63
N ALA A 121 -4.20 -22.50 21.78
CA ALA A 121 -4.82 -23.82 21.87
C ALA A 121 -3.80 -24.93 21.63
N ALA A 122 -2.90 -24.75 20.65
CA ALA A 122 -1.80 -25.67 20.41
C ALA A 122 -0.83 -25.74 21.60
N ALA A 123 -0.52 -24.59 22.23
CA ALA A 123 0.30 -24.52 23.43
C ALA A 123 -0.37 -25.24 24.61
N VAL A 124 -1.68 -25.05 24.82
CA VAL A 124 -2.45 -25.76 25.85
C VAL A 124 -2.43 -27.26 25.60
N ALA A 125 -2.72 -27.71 24.38
CA ALA A 125 -2.75 -29.13 24.04
C ALA A 125 -1.38 -29.80 24.27
N LEU A 126 -0.30 -29.14 23.84
CA LEU A 126 1.05 -29.64 24.04
C LEU A 126 1.45 -29.63 25.52
N ALA A 127 1.12 -28.60 26.28
CA ALA A 127 1.41 -28.53 27.71
C ALA A 127 0.64 -29.61 28.51
N VAL A 128 -0.66 -29.82 28.20
CA VAL A 128 -1.46 -30.91 28.79
C VAL A 128 -0.85 -32.26 28.46
N PHE A 129 -0.43 -32.47 27.21
CA PHE A 129 0.25 -33.70 26.81
C PHE A 129 1.53 -33.93 27.61
N LEU A 130 2.38 -32.91 27.76
CA LEU A 130 3.63 -32.99 28.52
C LEU A 130 3.40 -33.27 30.02
N VAL A 131 2.27 -32.82 30.58
CA VAL A 131 1.88 -33.15 31.97
C VAL A 131 1.40 -34.59 32.10
N LEU A 132 0.61 -35.10 31.15
CA LEU A 132 -0.08 -36.40 31.27
C LEU A 132 0.72 -37.59 30.75
N ALA A 133 1.52 -37.41 29.70
CA ALA A 133 2.18 -38.50 28.99
C ALA A 133 3.56 -38.11 28.42
N PRO A 134 4.51 -37.63 29.25
CA PRO A 134 5.79 -37.09 28.80
C PRO A 134 6.65 -38.08 27.99
N GLU A 135 6.45 -39.39 28.17
CA GLU A 135 7.27 -40.43 27.50
C GLU A 135 6.77 -40.88 26.12
N ARG A 136 5.59 -40.43 25.67
CA ARG A 136 4.90 -41.02 24.50
C ARG A 136 5.18 -40.36 23.15
N LEU A 137 5.67 -39.11 23.11
CA LEU A 137 6.03 -38.43 21.85
C LEU A 137 7.54 -38.42 21.66
N ARG A 138 7.99 -38.89 20.48
CA ARG A 138 9.38 -38.77 20.04
C ARG A 138 9.44 -37.75 18.92
N PHE A 139 9.86 -36.52 19.25
CA PHE A 139 10.11 -35.48 18.26
C PHE A 139 11.62 -35.25 18.12
N PRO A 140 12.17 -35.22 16.88
CA PRO A 140 13.54 -34.79 16.66
C PRO A 140 13.70 -33.33 17.11
N GLU A 141 14.79 -33.03 17.81
CA GLU A 141 15.08 -31.69 18.35
C GLU A 141 15.03 -30.60 17.27
N MET A 142 15.68 -30.84 16.14
CA MET A 142 15.66 -29.93 14.98
C MET A 142 14.25 -29.68 14.46
N THR A 143 13.39 -30.70 14.41
CA THR A 143 12.01 -30.55 13.95
C THR A 143 11.19 -29.68 14.90
N ALA A 144 11.38 -29.84 16.21
CA ALA A 144 10.67 -29.05 17.20
C ALA A 144 11.13 -27.58 17.21
N VAL A 145 12.43 -27.34 17.02
CA VAL A 145 12.98 -25.99 16.86
C VAL A 145 12.45 -25.34 15.57
N VAL A 146 12.52 -26.04 14.43
CA VAL A 146 12.02 -25.52 13.14
C VAL A 146 10.52 -25.23 13.21
N ALA A 147 9.72 -26.09 13.84
CA ALA A 147 8.29 -25.87 14.02
C ALA A 147 8.01 -24.67 14.96
N GLY A 148 8.79 -24.51 16.03
CA GLY A 148 8.71 -23.33 16.91
C GLY A 148 9.08 -22.03 16.18
N CYS A 149 10.16 -22.02 15.40
CA CYS A 149 10.53 -20.89 14.55
C CYS A 149 9.47 -20.61 13.48
N GLY A 150 8.88 -21.66 12.90
CA GLY A 150 7.77 -21.54 11.94
C GLY A 150 6.54 -20.87 12.55
N ALA A 151 6.18 -21.19 13.79
CA ALA A 151 5.08 -20.52 14.49
C ALA A 151 5.35 -19.01 14.67
N VAL A 152 6.58 -18.64 15.05
CA VAL A 152 6.98 -17.22 15.16
C VAL A 152 7.00 -16.54 13.79
N ALA A 153 7.47 -17.21 12.75
CA ALA A 153 7.45 -16.67 11.38
C ALA A 153 6.02 -16.41 10.89
N VAL A 154 5.08 -17.33 11.15
CA VAL A 154 3.66 -17.14 10.85
C VAL A 154 3.08 -15.97 11.65
N ALA A 155 3.40 -15.84 12.94
CA ALA A 155 2.98 -14.68 13.72
C ALA A 155 3.48 -13.35 13.13
N MET A 156 4.74 -13.28 12.70
CA MET A 156 5.29 -12.09 12.05
C MET A 156 4.60 -11.80 10.70
N MET A 157 4.35 -12.82 9.87
CA MET A 157 3.62 -12.66 8.60
C MET A 157 2.22 -12.11 8.82
N VAL A 158 1.53 -12.56 9.87
CA VAL A 158 0.17 -12.12 10.20
C VAL A 158 0.17 -10.68 10.74
N ILE A 159 1.17 -10.31 11.54
CA ILE A 159 1.32 -8.93 12.04
C ILE A 159 1.61 -7.95 10.91
N VAL A 160 2.38 -8.36 9.91
CA VAL A 160 2.69 -7.54 8.72
C VAL A 160 1.54 -7.58 7.70
N SER A 161 0.49 -8.37 7.93
CA SER A 161 -0.67 -8.41 7.03
C SER A 161 -1.52 -7.14 7.16
N PRO A 162 -2.14 -6.66 6.06
CA PRO A 162 -3.05 -5.50 6.10
C PRO A 162 -4.20 -5.65 7.11
N GLN A 163 -4.60 -6.89 7.40
CA GLN A 163 -5.68 -7.21 8.32
C GLN A 163 -5.33 -6.95 9.79
N ALA A 164 -4.03 -6.93 10.13
CA ALA A 164 -3.57 -6.57 11.47
C ALA A 164 -3.80 -5.10 11.80
N ALA A 165 -3.69 -4.19 10.83
CA ALA A 165 -3.92 -2.75 11.03
C ALA A 165 -5.40 -2.41 11.28
N ASN A 166 -6.32 -3.23 10.76
CA ASN A 166 -7.77 -3.03 10.85
C ASN A 166 -8.43 -3.92 11.92
N HIS A 167 -7.66 -4.41 12.90
CA HIS A 167 -8.15 -5.34 13.93
C HIS A 167 -9.08 -4.68 14.98
N ASP A 168 -9.47 -3.42 14.82
CA ASP A 168 -10.44 -2.80 15.71
C ASP A 168 -11.83 -3.44 15.52
N GLY A 169 -12.47 -3.77 16.64
CA GLY A 169 -13.75 -4.48 16.64
C GLY A 169 -14.81 -3.55 16.06
N GLY A 170 -15.19 -3.74 14.79
CA GLY A 170 -16.11 -2.92 14.01
C GLY A 170 -17.10 -2.06 14.83
N SER A 171 -16.64 -0.87 15.22
CA SER A 171 -17.48 0.19 15.74
C SER A 171 -17.99 0.97 14.55
N THR A 172 -19.29 0.86 14.30
CA THR A 172 -20.01 1.81 13.46
C THR A 172 -19.93 3.16 14.14
N THR A 173 -18.94 3.97 13.78
CA THR A 173 -18.86 5.37 14.16
C THR A 173 -20.03 6.09 13.50
N THR A 174 -21.13 6.19 14.24
CA THR A 174 -22.18 7.17 14.00
C THR A 174 -21.58 8.55 14.26
N ALA A 175 -20.90 9.10 13.25
CA ALA A 175 -20.53 10.49 13.23
C ALA A 175 -21.80 11.33 13.34
N SER A 176 -22.00 11.91 14.52
CA SER A 176 -23.09 12.81 14.84
C SER A 176 -22.93 14.10 14.04
N ALA A 177 -23.54 14.16 12.86
CA ALA A 177 -23.79 15.42 12.16
C ALA A 177 -24.87 16.21 12.92
N THR A 178 -24.44 17.14 13.78
CA THR A 178 -25.30 18.21 14.28
C THR A 178 -24.95 19.50 13.54
N GLY A 179 -25.65 19.76 12.45
CA GLY A 179 -25.53 20.97 11.63
C GLY A 179 -26.53 20.90 10.48
N GLY A 180 -27.68 21.54 10.67
CA GLY A 180 -28.89 21.23 9.92
C GLY A 180 -28.94 21.73 8.47
N ALA A 181 -29.61 20.94 7.63
CA ALA A 181 -30.46 21.43 6.56
C ALA A 181 -31.59 20.41 6.37
N ALA A 182 -32.79 20.83 6.73
CA ALA A 182 -34.00 20.04 6.61
C ALA A 182 -34.35 19.82 5.14
N ILE A 183 -34.59 18.58 4.74
CA ILE A 183 -35.38 18.28 3.56
C ILE A 183 -36.48 17.31 3.98
N VAL A 184 -37.69 17.86 3.99
CA VAL A 184 -38.95 17.16 4.23
C VAL A 184 -39.24 16.26 3.04
N SER A 185 -39.46 14.97 3.28
CA SER A 185 -40.31 14.15 2.41
C SER A 185 -41.15 13.20 3.25
N THR A 186 -42.44 13.26 3.01
CA THR A 186 -43.55 12.74 3.80
C THR A 186 -44.07 11.39 3.26
N GLY A 187 -44.40 10.47 4.18
CA GLY A 187 -45.41 9.40 4.03
C GLY A 187 -44.89 8.09 3.43
N GLY A 188 -45.23 6.89 3.93
CA GLY A 188 -46.15 6.48 4.99
C GLY A 188 -46.12 4.95 5.18
N ASP A 189 -46.59 4.51 6.36
CA ASP A 189 -47.18 3.21 6.73
C ASP A 189 -46.42 1.91 6.34
N GLY A 190 -45.88 1.06 7.23
CA GLY A 190 -46.39 0.58 8.50
C GLY A 190 -46.71 -0.91 8.37
N HIS A 191 -45.86 -1.80 8.90
CA HIS A 191 -46.24 -3.13 9.44
C HIS A 191 -45.10 -3.78 10.22
N ALA A 192 -45.36 -4.08 11.49
CA ALA A 192 -44.57 -4.94 12.35
C ALA A 192 -44.95 -6.42 12.13
N GLY A 193 -43.98 -7.33 12.22
CA GLY A 193 -44.19 -8.77 12.19
C GLY A 193 -42.94 -9.56 12.59
N HIS A 194 -43.05 -10.29 13.70
CA HIS A 194 -42.03 -11.07 14.40
C HIS A 194 -41.29 -12.15 13.58
N GLY A 195 -39.99 -12.31 13.90
CA GLY A 195 -39.43 -13.55 14.43
C GLY A 195 -39.36 -14.78 13.52
N GLY A 196 -38.15 -15.12 13.08
CA GLY A 196 -37.82 -16.43 12.53
C GLY A 196 -36.32 -16.56 12.30
N GLY A 197 -35.62 -17.18 13.25
CA GLY A 197 -34.22 -17.53 13.07
C GLY A 197 -34.06 -18.51 11.91
N ALA A 198 -33.18 -18.18 10.98
CA ALA A 198 -32.63 -19.09 10.00
C ALA A 198 -31.12 -18.82 9.95
N GLY A 199 -30.33 -19.80 10.39
CA GLY A 199 -28.89 -19.75 10.31
C GLY A 199 -28.45 -19.63 8.85
N HIS A 200 -27.60 -18.65 8.58
CA HIS A 200 -26.91 -18.57 7.29
C HIS A 200 -25.62 -19.38 7.39
N GLY A 201 -25.65 -20.54 6.73
CA GLY A 201 -24.46 -21.28 6.35
C GLY A 201 -23.55 -20.41 5.48
N GLY A 202 -22.25 -20.59 5.67
CA GLY A 202 -21.23 -19.94 4.87
C GLY A 202 -21.19 -20.42 3.42
N GLY A 203 -20.61 -19.57 2.58
CA GLY A 203 -20.05 -19.94 1.27
C GLY A 203 -20.98 -19.78 0.08
N ALA A 204 -21.14 -18.53 -0.41
CA ALA A 204 -21.40 -18.17 -1.83
C ALA A 204 -21.96 -16.73 -1.98
N GLY A 205 -22.60 -16.18 -0.95
CA GLY A 205 -23.37 -14.92 -1.06
C GLY A 205 -22.58 -13.62 -0.89
N SER A 206 -21.37 -13.66 -0.31
CA SER A 206 -20.58 -12.44 -0.03
C SER A 206 -19.84 -11.91 -1.25
N SER A 207 -19.41 -12.77 -2.19
CA SER A 207 -18.70 -12.34 -3.40
C SER A 207 -19.63 -11.74 -4.46
N SER A 208 -20.87 -12.23 -4.55
CA SER A 208 -21.86 -11.67 -5.48
C SER A 208 -22.40 -10.32 -5.03
N THR A 209 -22.48 -10.06 -3.72
CA THR A 209 -22.80 -8.72 -3.20
C THR A 209 -21.63 -7.76 -3.41
N MET A 210 -20.38 -8.18 -3.14
CA MET A 210 -19.20 -7.34 -3.39
C MET A 210 -19.04 -6.95 -4.87
N ALA A 211 -19.23 -7.89 -5.80
CA ALA A 211 -19.18 -7.59 -7.23
C ALA A 211 -20.33 -6.66 -7.68
N ALA A 212 -21.52 -6.79 -7.08
CA ALA A 212 -22.64 -5.90 -7.35
C ALA A 212 -22.43 -4.49 -6.77
N ASP A 213 -21.78 -4.38 -5.62
CA ASP A 213 -21.43 -3.11 -4.99
C ASP A 213 -20.34 -2.39 -5.79
N MET A 214 -19.27 -3.10 -6.20
CA MET A 214 -18.25 -2.57 -7.12
C MET A 214 -18.86 -2.06 -8.41
N LEU A 215 -19.76 -2.85 -9.02
CA LEU A 215 -20.46 -2.44 -10.24
C LEU A 215 -21.36 -1.21 -10.01
N THR A 216 -21.91 -1.07 -8.82
CA THR A 216 -22.73 0.10 -8.47
C THR A 216 -21.86 1.34 -8.33
N ILE A 217 -20.70 1.21 -7.69
CA ILE A 217 -19.71 2.30 -7.59
C ILE A 217 -19.18 2.66 -8.98
N ASP A 218 -18.76 1.70 -9.80
CA ASP A 218 -18.31 1.94 -11.18
C ASP A 218 -19.32 2.71 -12.02
N ARG A 219 -20.62 2.46 -11.82
CA ARG A 219 -21.67 3.21 -12.53
C ARG A 219 -21.91 4.61 -11.98
N ALA A 220 -21.53 4.86 -10.73
CA ALA A 220 -21.74 6.11 -10.02
C ALA A 220 -20.51 7.03 -10.03
N ARG A 221 -19.34 6.49 -10.38
CA ARG A 221 -18.07 7.21 -10.42
C ARG A 221 -18.07 8.31 -11.49
N CYS A 222 -17.54 9.47 -11.12
CA CYS A 222 -17.40 10.64 -11.99
C CYS A 222 -15.94 10.89 -12.45
N ASP A 223 -15.01 10.01 -12.07
CA ASP A 223 -13.56 10.23 -12.16
C ASP A 223 -12.86 9.55 -13.34
N PHE A 224 -13.53 8.69 -14.12
CA PHE A 224 -12.88 7.96 -15.22
C PHE A 224 -12.21 8.89 -16.25
N GLY A 225 -12.74 10.10 -16.45
CA GLY A 225 -12.18 11.07 -17.39
C GLY A 225 -10.86 11.72 -16.94
N PHE A 226 -10.45 11.53 -15.69
CA PHE A 226 -9.21 12.13 -15.17
C PHE A 226 -7.96 11.40 -15.68
N ASN A 227 -7.98 10.07 -15.71
CA ASN A 227 -6.84 9.28 -16.16
C ASN A 227 -7.09 8.65 -17.54
N PRO A 228 -6.03 8.37 -18.33
CA PRO A 228 -6.17 7.76 -19.64
C PRO A 228 -6.65 6.29 -19.57
N LYS A 229 -7.17 5.76 -20.68
CA LYS A 229 -7.62 4.36 -20.76
C LYS A 229 -6.54 3.36 -20.36
N SER A 230 -5.29 3.57 -20.78
CA SER A 230 -4.19 2.68 -20.38
C SER A 230 -3.96 2.67 -18.87
N TYR A 231 -4.14 3.79 -18.18
CA TYR A 231 -4.07 3.81 -16.72
C TYR A 231 -5.13 2.89 -16.12
N TRP A 232 -6.40 3.04 -16.51
CA TRP A 232 -7.49 2.22 -15.94
C TRP A 232 -7.34 0.73 -16.24
N GLN A 233 -6.85 0.38 -17.44
CA GLN A 233 -6.57 -1.01 -17.80
C GLN A 233 -5.50 -1.61 -16.88
N GLU A 234 -4.40 -0.90 -16.67
CA GLU A 234 -3.32 -1.38 -15.82
C GLU A 234 -3.72 -1.36 -14.35
N ALA A 235 -4.29 -0.26 -13.85
CA ALA A 235 -4.74 -0.10 -12.47
C ALA A 235 -5.74 -1.19 -12.05
N SER A 236 -6.69 -1.53 -12.93
CA SER A 236 -7.64 -2.62 -12.70
C SER A 236 -6.93 -3.99 -12.68
N SER A 237 -6.02 -4.26 -13.63
CA SER A 237 -5.28 -5.53 -13.68
C SER A 237 -4.35 -5.74 -12.48
N LEU A 238 -3.88 -4.63 -11.91
CA LEU A 238 -2.95 -4.54 -10.80
C LEU A 238 -3.66 -4.41 -9.43
N GLY A 239 -4.99 -4.22 -9.42
CA GLY A 239 -5.77 -4.10 -8.18
C GLY A 239 -5.52 -2.80 -7.41
N VAL A 240 -5.03 -1.75 -8.08
CA VAL A 240 -4.75 -0.43 -7.48
C VAL A 240 -5.87 0.59 -7.75
N ASP A 241 -6.89 0.21 -8.51
CA ASP A 241 -8.17 0.93 -8.57
C ASP A 241 -9.06 0.55 -7.37
N THR A 242 -9.23 1.47 -6.42
CA THR A 242 -9.81 1.21 -5.09
C THR A 242 -11.17 1.90 -4.89
N TYR A 243 -12.06 1.25 -4.15
CA TYR A 243 -13.49 1.61 -4.08
C TYR A 243 -13.93 2.30 -2.77
N ALA A 244 -13.04 2.53 -1.78
CA ALA A 244 -13.26 3.31 -0.54
C ALA A 244 -11.96 3.38 0.32
N GLU A 245 -11.99 3.99 1.52
CA GLU A 245 -10.89 4.07 2.52
C GLU A 245 -10.43 2.69 3.04
N GLY A 246 -9.76 1.95 2.18
CA GLY A 246 -9.31 0.60 2.44
C GLY A 246 -9.24 -0.14 1.13
N ALA A 247 -8.05 -0.66 0.80
CA ALA A 247 -7.89 -1.60 -0.27
C ALA A 247 -8.91 -2.73 -0.08
N MET A 248 -9.94 -2.77 -0.93
CA MET A 248 -10.72 -3.99 -1.07
C MET A 248 -9.76 -5.00 -1.64
N ASP A 249 -9.37 -5.98 -0.82
CA ASP A 249 -8.44 -7.02 -1.19
C ASP A 249 -9.02 -7.85 -2.35
N MET A 250 -8.60 -7.48 -3.56
CA MET A 250 -8.93 -8.17 -4.81
C MET A 250 -8.28 -9.57 -4.87
N SER A 251 -7.40 -9.94 -3.92
CA SER A 251 -6.87 -11.31 -3.84
C SER A 251 -7.99 -12.34 -3.66
N SER A 252 -9.13 -11.95 -3.07
CA SER A 252 -10.32 -12.81 -2.93
C SER A 252 -11.10 -13.03 -4.23
N MET A 253 -10.90 -12.22 -5.28
CA MET A 253 -11.48 -12.42 -6.61
C MET A 253 -10.63 -13.33 -7.52
N THR A 254 -9.42 -13.72 -7.09
CA THR A 254 -8.57 -14.67 -7.83
C THR A 254 -9.21 -16.05 -8.01
N GLY A 255 -10.29 -16.35 -7.27
CA GLY A 255 -11.12 -17.54 -7.46
C GLY A 255 -11.78 -17.64 -8.85
N THR A 256 -11.89 -16.54 -9.60
CA THR A 256 -12.47 -16.53 -10.95
C THR A 256 -11.41 -16.40 -12.06
N SER A 257 -10.13 -16.16 -11.71
CA SER A 257 -9.06 -15.92 -12.69
C SER A 257 -8.13 -17.11 -12.95
N THR A 258 -8.37 -18.27 -12.33
CA THR A 258 -7.60 -19.49 -12.65
C THR A 258 -7.92 -20.06 -14.04
N LEU A 259 -9.04 -19.67 -14.66
CA LEU A 259 -9.33 -20.01 -16.07
C LEU A 259 -8.81 -18.96 -17.06
N GLY A 260 -8.67 -17.69 -16.64
CA GLY A 260 -8.14 -16.60 -17.47
C GLY A 260 -6.63 -16.69 -17.67
N SER A 261 -5.86 -16.97 -16.61
CA SER A 261 -4.40 -17.13 -16.74
C SER A 261 -3.97 -18.40 -17.47
N VAL A 262 -4.86 -19.40 -17.58
CA VAL A 262 -4.64 -20.61 -18.37
C VAL A 262 -4.90 -20.38 -19.87
N LEU A 263 -5.55 -19.28 -20.25
CA LEU A 263 -5.95 -18.97 -21.63
C LEU A 263 -5.24 -17.77 -22.25
N ALA A 264 -4.67 -16.86 -21.44
CA ALA A 264 -3.82 -15.80 -21.96
C ALA A 264 -2.47 -16.42 -22.41
N PRO A 265 -2.05 -16.23 -23.68
CA PRO A 265 -0.71 -16.67 -24.07
C PRO A 265 0.32 -15.91 -23.23
N GLU A 266 1.22 -16.64 -22.56
CA GLU A 266 2.34 -16.00 -21.89
C GLU A 266 3.10 -15.12 -22.89
N PRO A 267 3.32 -13.82 -22.61
CA PRO A 267 3.86 -12.87 -23.59
C PRO A 267 5.20 -13.29 -24.20
N LEU A 268 5.98 -14.09 -23.47
CA LEU A 268 7.29 -14.63 -23.90
C LEU A 268 7.31 -16.17 -24.02
N GLY A 269 6.14 -16.82 -24.03
CA GLY A 269 6.00 -18.27 -24.14
C GLY A 269 6.78 -19.07 -23.08
N GLY A 270 6.86 -18.58 -21.84
CA GLY A 270 7.56 -19.25 -20.74
C GLY A 270 9.08 -19.20 -20.76
N ARG A 271 9.70 -18.51 -21.75
CA ARG A 271 11.16 -18.50 -21.90
C ARG A 271 11.86 -17.33 -21.23
N GLY A 272 11.13 -16.27 -20.89
CA GLY A 272 11.70 -14.98 -20.46
C GLY A 272 12.51 -14.29 -21.56
N SER A 273 13.19 -13.19 -21.21
CA SER A 273 14.16 -12.52 -22.08
C SER A 273 15.25 -11.82 -21.25
N VAL A 274 16.41 -11.54 -21.86
CA VAL A 274 17.49 -10.77 -21.21
C VAL A 274 16.99 -9.38 -20.80
N GLN A 275 16.10 -8.80 -21.60
CA GLN A 275 15.49 -7.52 -21.31
C GLN A 275 14.60 -7.61 -20.07
N LEU A 276 13.75 -8.64 -20.00
CA LEU A 276 12.90 -8.88 -18.83
C LEU A 276 13.73 -9.09 -17.56
N ASP A 277 14.81 -9.88 -17.62
CA ASP A 277 15.71 -10.08 -16.48
C ASP A 277 16.29 -8.75 -15.98
N LYS A 278 16.62 -7.84 -16.90
CA LYS A 278 17.11 -6.51 -16.56
C LYS A 278 16.02 -5.64 -15.94
N LEU A 279 14.81 -5.65 -16.49
CA LEU A 279 13.66 -4.92 -15.92
C LEU A 279 13.38 -5.40 -14.49
N VAL A 280 13.28 -6.71 -14.28
CA VAL A 280 13.09 -7.33 -12.95
C VAL A 280 14.19 -6.91 -11.97
N SER A 281 15.44 -6.95 -12.41
CA SER A 281 16.59 -6.55 -11.60
C SER A 281 16.54 -5.07 -11.21
N LEU A 282 16.19 -4.20 -12.16
CA LEU A 282 16.05 -2.75 -11.92
C LEU A 282 14.87 -2.46 -11.00
N THR A 283 13.72 -3.11 -11.17
CA THR A 283 12.57 -2.95 -10.27
C THR A 283 12.94 -3.29 -8.82
N SER A 284 13.71 -4.36 -8.59
CA SER A 284 14.15 -4.73 -7.24
C SER A 284 15.15 -3.75 -6.60
N GLN A 285 15.79 -2.91 -7.42
CA GLN A 285 16.82 -1.95 -7.03
C GLN A 285 16.33 -0.50 -7.05
N ALA A 286 15.09 -0.27 -7.48
CA ALA A 286 14.54 1.07 -7.66
C ALA A 286 14.17 1.72 -6.33
N VAL A 287 15.09 1.81 -5.38
CA VAL A 287 14.90 2.48 -4.09
C VAL A 287 15.30 3.96 -4.11
N GLY A 288 15.78 4.45 -5.27
CA GLY A 288 16.21 5.84 -5.46
C GLY A 288 15.86 6.37 -6.85
N GLU A 289 15.93 7.69 -7.02
CA GLU A 289 15.46 8.40 -8.21
C GLU A 289 16.25 8.06 -9.47
N ALA A 290 17.56 7.81 -9.37
CA ALA A 290 18.37 7.42 -10.52
C ALA A 290 18.03 6.00 -11.00
N ALA A 291 17.81 5.07 -10.07
CA ALA A 291 17.40 3.70 -10.39
C ALA A 291 15.99 3.66 -10.99
N ALA A 292 15.07 4.49 -10.49
CA ALA A 292 13.75 4.70 -11.06
C ALA A 292 13.83 5.21 -12.51
N GLY A 293 14.68 6.22 -12.76
CA GLY A 293 14.91 6.72 -14.10
C GLY A 293 15.58 5.71 -15.03
N GLU A 294 16.48 4.87 -14.51
CA GLU A 294 17.06 3.77 -15.29
C GLU A 294 16.01 2.71 -15.65
N LEU A 295 15.10 2.36 -14.74
CA LEU A 295 13.99 1.47 -15.03
C LEU A 295 13.12 2.03 -16.18
N VAL A 296 12.70 3.29 -16.11
CA VAL A 296 11.90 3.91 -17.18
C VAL A 296 12.65 3.96 -18.50
N ALA A 297 13.94 4.32 -18.47
CA ALA A 297 14.78 4.30 -19.66
C ALA A 297 14.87 2.90 -20.29
N GLU A 298 14.80 1.85 -19.46
CA GLU A 298 14.85 0.46 -19.90
C GLU A 298 13.49 -0.07 -20.37
N LEU A 299 12.39 0.36 -19.74
CA LEU A 299 11.01 0.14 -20.22
C LEU A 299 10.78 0.82 -21.57
N GLY A 300 11.46 1.94 -21.82
CA GLY A 300 11.48 2.62 -23.12
C GLY A 300 12.13 1.79 -24.25
N LYS A 301 12.95 0.79 -23.91
CA LYS A 301 13.64 -0.09 -24.87
C LYS A 301 12.96 -1.44 -25.02
N SER A 302 12.07 -1.81 -24.10
CA SER A 302 11.41 -3.11 -24.13
C SER A 302 10.41 -3.18 -25.28
N THR A 303 10.20 -4.38 -25.80
CA THR A 303 9.04 -4.66 -26.66
C THR A 303 7.76 -4.71 -25.83
N ASP A 304 6.59 -4.65 -26.48
CA ASP A 304 5.30 -4.76 -25.78
C ASP A 304 5.15 -6.11 -25.07
N ALA A 305 5.65 -7.19 -25.69
CA ALA A 305 5.66 -8.52 -25.08
C ALA A 305 6.51 -8.57 -23.79
N GLU A 306 7.65 -7.88 -23.77
CA GLU A 306 8.51 -7.79 -22.58
C GLU A 306 7.91 -6.89 -21.50
N TYR A 307 7.22 -5.82 -21.89
CA TYR A 307 6.48 -4.97 -20.98
C TYR A 307 5.32 -5.72 -20.31
N GLU A 308 4.52 -6.47 -21.08
CA GLU A 308 3.44 -7.31 -20.54
C GLU A 308 3.97 -8.43 -19.64
N ALA A 309 5.12 -9.03 -19.99
CA ALA A 309 5.77 -10.02 -19.14
C ALA A 309 6.29 -9.40 -17.82
N TRP A 310 6.83 -8.18 -17.87
CA TRP A 310 7.24 -7.43 -16.68
C TRP A 310 6.05 -7.11 -15.76
N LYS A 311 4.91 -6.64 -16.32
CA LYS A 311 3.68 -6.44 -15.55
C LYS A 311 3.18 -7.73 -14.91
N SER A 312 3.16 -8.82 -15.68
CA SER A 312 2.76 -10.15 -15.17
C SER A 312 3.65 -10.58 -13.99
N TRP A 313 4.97 -10.40 -14.13
CA TRP A 313 5.92 -10.69 -13.06
C TRP A 313 5.69 -9.83 -11.81
N MET A 314 5.40 -8.52 -11.96
CA MET A 314 5.10 -7.65 -10.81
C MET A 314 3.89 -8.15 -10.04
N THR A 315 2.81 -8.53 -10.74
CA THR A 315 1.60 -9.11 -10.14
C THR A 315 1.88 -10.42 -9.42
N GLU A 316 2.63 -11.33 -10.04
CA GLU A 316 2.95 -12.64 -9.45
C GLU A 316 3.84 -12.54 -8.21
N THR A 317 4.71 -11.52 -8.14
CA THR A 317 5.67 -11.34 -7.06
C THR A 317 5.21 -10.33 -6.00
N GLY A 318 4.04 -9.71 -6.17
CA GLY A 318 3.54 -8.69 -5.25
C GLY A 318 4.37 -7.40 -5.25
N GLN A 319 5.07 -7.11 -6.35
CA GLN A 319 5.83 -5.86 -6.56
C GLN A 319 4.97 -4.74 -7.14
N VAL A 320 3.68 -5.01 -7.36
CA VAL A 320 2.69 -4.04 -7.83
C VAL A 320 2.53 -2.91 -6.83
N GLY A 321 2.80 -1.68 -7.27
CA GLY A 321 2.54 -0.47 -6.51
C GLY A 321 3.07 -0.55 -5.08
N SER A 322 4.38 -0.77 -4.91
CA SER A 322 5.07 -1.01 -3.63
C SER A 322 4.91 0.12 -2.59
N HIS A 323 3.68 0.33 -2.14
CA HIS A 323 3.32 0.64 -0.79
C HIS A 323 3.26 -0.69 -0.05
N SER A 324 4.43 -1.16 0.40
CA SER A 324 4.42 -1.90 1.66
C SER A 324 3.65 -1.02 2.64
N GLY A 325 2.51 -1.49 3.16
CA GLY A 325 1.53 -0.69 3.91
C GLY A 325 2.11 0.08 5.10
N HIS A 326 2.75 1.20 4.82
CA HIS A 326 3.08 2.25 5.75
C HIS A 326 1.82 3.11 5.84
N GLY A 327 0.91 2.72 6.72
CA GLY A 327 -0.18 3.61 7.10
C GLY A 327 0.41 4.93 7.58
N ALA A 328 0.03 6.04 6.95
CA ALA A 328 0.22 7.41 7.43
C ALA A 328 1.61 7.77 8.05
N THR A 329 2.69 7.08 7.65
CA THR A 329 4.07 7.48 7.99
C THR A 329 4.75 7.83 6.67
N GLY A 330 4.73 9.12 6.33
CA GLY A 330 4.97 9.68 5.00
C GLY A 330 6.44 9.81 4.59
N ASP A 331 7.28 8.82 4.87
CA ASP A 331 8.72 8.87 4.58
C ASP A 331 9.08 7.86 3.49
N ASP A 332 8.56 8.06 2.27
CA ASP A 332 9.12 7.41 1.08
C ASP A 332 10.42 8.11 0.66
N THR A 333 11.42 8.04 1.54
CA THR A 333 12.75 8.67 1.37
C THR A 333 13.50 8.33 0.07
N GLY A 334 12.99 7.39 -0.74
CA GLY A 334 13.53 7.01 -2.05
C GLY A 334 13.08 7.88 -3.24
N GLY A 335 12.27 8.93 -3.01
CA GLY A 335 11.66 9.69 -4.09
C GLY A 335 10.88 8.78 -5.06
N HIS A 336 10.96 9.05 -6.36
CA HIS A 336 10.31 8.26 -7.43
C HIS A 336 10.54 6.73 -7.36
N GLY A 337 11.52 6.25 -6.58
CA GLY A 337 11.78 4.81 -6.39
C GLY A 337 10.61 4.02 -5.77
N GLY A 338 9.76 4.66 -4.94
CA GLY A 338 8.59 3.99 -4.36
C GLY A 338 7.37 3.85 -5.29
N HIS A 339 7.37 4.54 -6.44
CA HIS A 339 6.15 4.84 -7.23
C HIS A 339 6.26 4.45 -8.70
N LEU A 340 6.84 3.28 -8.99
CA LEU A 340 6.98 2.78 -10.36
C LEU A 340 5.80 1.89 -10.72
N GLY A 341 5.00 2.35 -11.69
CA GLY A 341 3.74 1.73 -12.10
C GLY A 341 2.52 2.61 -11.79
N PRO A 342 1.32 2.17 -12.18
CA PRO A 342 0.08 2.87 -11.88
C PRO A 342 -0.09 3.12 -10.37
N ILE A 343 -0.32 4.38 -10.01
CA ILE A 343 -0.58 4.75 -8.61
C ILE A 343 -1.97 4.30 -8.18
N PRO A 344 -2.17 4.02 -6.88
CA PRO A 344 -3.50 3.82 -6.33
C PRO A 344 -4.42 4.99 -6.61
N TRP A 345 -5.68 4.70 -6.89
CA TRP A 345 -6.72 5.70 -7.05
C TRP A 345 -7.96 5.31 -6.28
N ARG A 346 -8.49 6.25 -5.50
CA ARG A 346 -9.74 6.12 -4.76
C ARG A 346 -10.87 6.67 -5.62
N ALA A 347 -11.85 5.81 -5.88
CA ALA A 347 -13.07 6.14 -6.59
C ALA A 347 -13.71 7.44 -6.07
N MET A 348 -13.97 8.39 -6.96
CA MET A 348 -14.72 9.61 -6.65
C MET A 348 -16.16 9.48 -7.15
N LEU A 349 -17.12 9.65 -6.23
CA LEU A 349 -18.56 9.55 -6.48
C LEU A 349 -19.28 10.90 -6.31
N ASP A 350 -18.62 11.88 -5.71
CA ASP A 350 -19.19 13.21 -5.50
C ASP A 350 -18.96 14.06 -6.76
N GLU A 351 -20.04 14.32 -7.50
CA GLU A 351 -20.02 15.11 -8.73
C GLU A 351 -19.46 16.52 -8.49
N GLU A 352 -19.72 17.17 -7.33
CA GLU A 352 -19.18 18.50 -7.06
C GLU A 352 -17.66 18.46 -6.88
N GLN A 353 -17.14 17.39 -6.25
CA GLN A 353 -15.69 17.20 -6.12
C GLN A 353 -15.04 16.93 -7.48
N CYS A 354 -15.67 16.11 -8.33
CA CYS A 354 -15.17 15.87 -9.69
C CYS A 354 -15.19 17.16 -10.53
N ASP A 355 -16.27 17.93 -10.52
CA ASP A 355 -16.36 19.19 -11.27
C ASP A 355 -15.28 20.18 -10.80
N ARG A 356 -15.08 20.29 -9.48
CA ARG A 356 -14.02 21.15 -8.92
C ARG A 356 -12.63 20.67 -9.31
N LEU A 357 -12.33 19.37 -9.18
CA LEU A 357 -11.04 18.82 -9.60
C LEU A 357 -10.78 19.09 -11.10
N ALA A 358 -11.79 18.97 -11.95
CA ALA A 358 -11.67 19.28 -13.37
C ALA A 358 -11.32 20.75 -13.63
N GLU A 359 -11.93 21.70 -12.89
CA GLU A 359 -11.58 23.13 -12.96
C GLU A 359 -10.15 23.40 -12.50
N GLU A 360 -9.72 22.78 -11.40
CA GLU A 360 -8.37 22.92 -10.84
C GLU A 360 -7.30 22.35 -11.79
N LEU A 361 -7.56 21.18 -12.40
CA LEU A 361 -6.68 20.59 -13.41
C LEU A 361 -6.61 21.43 -14.68
N ALA A 362 -7.72 22.06 -15.10
CA ALA A 362 -7.71 23.00 -16.20
C ALA A 362 -6.86 24.24 -15.89
N LEU A 363 -6.96 24.78 -14.67
CA LEU A 363 -6.16 25.91 -14.22
C LEU A 363 -4.66 25.57 -14.12
N SER A 364 -4.33 24.38 -13.62
CA SER A 364 -2.95 23.91 -13.54
C SER A 364 -2.34 23.75 -14.94
N ARG A 365 -3.09 23.15 -15.88
CA ARG A 365 -2.71 23.03 -17.29
C ARG A 365 -2.48 24.39 -17.93
N ASP A 366 -3.43 25.32 -17.80
CA ASP A 366 -3.31 26.66 -18.36
C ASP A 366 -2.10 27.41 -17.78
N THR A 367 -1.73 27.12 -16.53
CA THR A 367 -0.52 27.64 -15.88
C THR A 367 0.76 27.10 -16.51
N ALA A 368 0.84 25.79 -16.75
CA ALA A 368 1.97 25.20 -17.46
C ALA A 368 2.11 25.74 -18.90
N LEU A 369 1.00 25.81 -19.63
CA LEU A 369 0.98 26.24 -21.04
C LEU A 369 1.32 27.73 -21.25
N ARG A 370 1.34 28.55 -20.19
CA ARG A 370 1.86 29.93 -20.24
C ARG A 370 3.36 29.98 -20.55
N TYR A 371 4.10 28.90 -20.31
CA TYR A 371 5.55 28.81 -20.50
C TYR A 371 5.89 27.60 -21.37
N PRO A 372 5.53 27.63 -22.67
CA PRO A 372 5.58 26.46 -23.53
C PRO A 372 7.00 25.90 -23.71
N THR A 373 8.04 26.75 -23.60
CA THR A 373 9.44 26.31 -23.66
C THR A 373 10.21 26.59 -22.36
N ALA A 374 11.28 25.83 -22.14
CA ALA A 374 12.20 26.06 -21.02
C ALA A 374 12.85 27.46 -21.06
N ALA A 375 13.03 28.02 -22.26
CA ALA A 375 13.47 29.40 -22.45
C ALA A 375 12.45 30.41 -21.91
N ASP A 376 11.15 30.19 -22.15
CA ASP A 376 10.08 31.05 -21.64
C ASP A 376 10.01 31.03 -20.12
N ALA A 377 10.10 29.85 -19.51
CA ALA A 377 10.19 29.72 -18.06
C ALA A 377 11.45 30.41 -17.51
N THR A 378 12.60 30.20 -18.13
CA THR A 378 13.84 30.86 -17.70
C THR A 378 13.73 32.39 -17.78
N ALA A 379 13.15 32.93 -18.86
CA ALA A 379 12.89 34.36 -19.02
C ALA A 379 11.90 34.90 -17.97
N ALA A 380 10.93 34.08 -17.57
CA ALA A 380 10.01 34.37 -16.48
C ALA A 380 10.62 34.17 -15.09
N GLY A 381 11.91 33.83 -14.97
CA GLY A 381 12.64 33.73 -13.71
C GLY A 381 12.51 32.39 -12.99
N TRP A 382 12.26 31.32 -13.74
CA TRP A 382 12.40 29.94 -13.27
C TRP A 382 13.84 29.45 -13.46
N THR A 383 14.32 28.57 -12.59
CA THR A 383 15.70 28.07 -12.63
C THR A 383 15.71 26.55 -12.73
N LYS A 384 16.45 25.98 -13.68
CA LYS A 384 16.63 24.52 -13.74
C LYS A 384 17.34 24.02 -12.48
N VAL A 385 16.70 23.11 -11.76
CA VAL A 385 17.22 22.47 -10.55
C VAL A 385 17.48 20.98 -10.74
N THR A 386 16.86 20.34 -11.73
CA THR A 386 17.11 18.92 -12.05
C THR A 386 17.23 18.79 -13.58
N PRO A 387 18.29 18.16 -14.10
CA PRO A 387 18.35 17.84 -15.53
C PRO A 387 17.28 16.79 -15.88
N TYR A 388 17.00 16.61 -17.17
CA TYR A 388 16.08 15.56 -17.59
C TYR A 388 16.53 14.19 -17.07
N VAL A 389 15.64 13.53 -16.32
CA VAL A 389 15.75 12.13 -15.95
C VAL A 389 14.54 11.40 -16.53
N PRO A 390 14.73 10.25 -17.22
CA PRO A 390 13.60 9.48 -17.73
C PRO A 390 12.60 9.16 -16.61
N GLY A 391 11.31 9.22 -16.92
CA GLY A 391 10.23 9.10 -15.93
C GLY A 391 9.90 10.40 -15.20
N ILE A 392 10.85 11.32 -15.08
CA ILE A 392 10.79 12.42 -14.10
C ILE A 392 10.68 13.79 -14.77
N ALA A 393 11.23 13.94 -15.98
CA ALA A 393 11.42 15.21 -16.72
C ALA A 393 12.57 16.08 -16.19
N ALA A 394 12.77 17.25 -16.79
CA ALA A 394 13.65 18.29 -16.27
C ALA A 394 12.85 19.28 -15.41
N HIS A 395 13.33 19.57 -14.19
CA HIS A 395 12.63 20.45 -13.24
C HIS A 395 13.18 21.87 -13.27
N TYR A 396 12.27 22.83 -13.46
CA TYR A 396 12.55 24.25 -13.34
C TYR A 396 11.77 24.79 -12.16
N MET A 397 12.46 25.33 -11.16
CA MET A 397 11.89 25.78 -9.90
C MET A 397 11.72 27.31 -9.85
N LYS A 398 10.62 27.76 -9.25
CA LYS A 398 10.33 29.16 -8.91
C LYS A 398 10.52 29.37 -7.41
N PHE A 399 11.76 29.61 -6.98
CA PHE A 399 12.08 29.78 -5.55
C PHE A 399 11.19 30.76 -4.77
N PRO A 400 10.71 31.90 -5.35
CA PRO A 400 9.78 32.78 -4.64
C PRO A 400 8.42 32.15 -4.27
N TYR A 401 8.04 31.02 -4.86
CA TYR A 401 6.82 30.29 -4.53
C TYR A 401 7.05 29.18 -3.51
N VAL A 402 8.32 28.79 -3.24
CA VAL A 402 8.63 27.72 -2.29
C VAL A 402 8.34 28.19 -0.86
N ASP A 403 7.12 27.94 -0.42
CA ASP A 403 6.60 28.21 0.91
C ASP A 403 5.68 27.06 1.38
N GLY A 404 4.87 27.28 2.42
CA GLY A 404 3.99 26.25 3.00
C GLY A 404 2.56 26.23 2.46
N THR A 405 2.28 26.94 1.36
CA THR A 405 0.93 27.19 0.83
C THR A 405 0.76 26.48 -0.51
N PHE A 406 -0.30 25.70 -0.66
CA PHE A 406 -0.65 25.13 -1.95
C PHE A 406 -1.52 26.11 -2.76
N GLU A 407 -1.06 26.49 -3.96
CA GLU A 407 -1.79 27.37 -4.87
C GLU A 407 -1.73 26.84 -6.30
N ILE A 408 -2.86 26.42 -6.87
CA ILE A 408 -2.95 25.74 -8.18
C ILE A 408 -2.31 26.53 -9.34
N ASP A 409 -2.43 27.86 -9.33
CA ASP A 409 -1.89 28.72 -10.38
C ASP A 409 -0.47 29.24 -10.10
N LYS A 410 0.15 28.79 -9.00
CA LYS A 410 1.53 29.08 -8.62
C LYS A 410 2.30 27.80 -8.25
N PRO A 411 2.41 26.82 -9.16
CA PRO A 411 3.25 25.65 -8.89
C PRO A 411 4.70 26.08 -8.61
N GLU A 412 5.40 25.38 -7.73
CA GLU A 412 6.80 25.68 -7.47
C GLU A 412 7.73 25.16 -8.57
N MET A 413 7.26 24.21 -9.39
CA MET A 413 8.03 23.63 -10.49
C MET A 413 7.25 23.49 -11.81
N LEU A 414 7.94 23.75 -12.91
CA LEU A 414 7.53 23.37 -14.27
C LEU A 414 8.43 22.24 -14.78
N LEU A 415 7.84 21.31 -15.53
CA LEU A 415 8.49 20.09 -16.01
C LEU A 415 8.65 20.14 -17.53
N TYR A 416 9.84 19.79 -18.04
CA TYR A 416 10.17 19.88 -19.46
C TYR A 416 10.71 18.57 -20.05
N ASP A 417 10.41 18.31 -21.32
CA ASP A 417 10.79 17.12 -22.09
C ASP A 417 12.30 16.95 -22.33
N GLY A 418 13.12 17.92 -21.89
CA GLY A 418 14.56 17.89 -22.12
C GLY A 418 15.33 19.02 -21.43
N ASN A 419 16.62 19.09 -21.75
CA ASN A 419 17.57 19.97 -21.06
C ASN A 419 17.85 21.30 -21.78
N GLY A 420 17.45 21.41 -23.04
CA GLY A 420 17.70 22.57 -23.90
C GLY A 420 16.70 23.70 -23.69
N PRO A 421 16.99 24.90 -24.22
CA PRO A 421 16.07 26.04 -24.13
C PRO A 421 14.75 25.81 -24.89
N ASP A 422 14.78 25.02 -25.96
CA ASP A 422 13.62 24.69 -26.80
C ASP A 422 12.85 23.47 -26.28
N ALA A 423 13.19 22.96 -25.09
CA ALA A 423 12.45 21.87 -24.46
C ALA A 423 11.01 22.31 -24.17
N HIS A 424 10.03 21.44 -24.44
CA HIS A 424 8.61 21.75 -24.28
C HIS A 424 8.09 21.32 -22.91
N VAL A 425 7.12 22.06 -22.40
CA VAL A 425 6.46 21.74 -21.12
C VAL A 425 5.70 20.41 -21.22
N VAL A 426 5.82 19.57 -20.20
CA VAL A 426 5.17 18.23 -20.13
C VAL A 426 4.33 18.04 -18.87
N GLY A 427 4.45 18.95 -17.90
CA GLY A 427 3.74 18.88 -16.63
C GLY A 427 4.19 19.97 -15.68
N LEU A 428 3.73 19.87 -14.45
CA LEU A 428 4.08 20.75 -13.35
C LEU A 428 4.26 19.95 -12.07
N SER A 429 4.85 20.56 -11.06
CA SER A 429 4.96 19.95 -9.75
C SER A 429 4.82 21.02 -8.67
N TYR A 430 4.16 20.64 -7.58
CA TYR A 430 4.03 21.44 -6.36
C TYR A 430 5.06 20.96 -5.37
N TYR A 431 5.72 21.91 -4.71
CA TYR A 431 6.77 21.67 -3.73
C TYR A 431 6.57 22.57 -2.51
N ILE A 432 5.80 22.07 -1.55
CA ILE A 432 5.41 22.84 -0.36
C ILE A 432 6.25 22.44 0.85
N LEU A 433 6.54 23.42 1.69
CA LEU A 433 7.26 23.25 2.94
C LEU A 433 6.28 22.91 4.07
N HIS A 434 6.45 21.75 4.69
CA HIS A 434 5.63 21.30 5.81
C HIS A 434 6.48 20.57 6.86
N GLU A 435 6.22 20.85 8.13
CA GLU A 435 6.95 20.26 9.25
C GLU A 435 6.35 18.91 9.68
N GLY A 436 7.23 17.99 10.05
CA GLY A 436 6.85 16.66 10.52
C GLY A 436 6.80 15.62 9.40
N ASP A 437 6.42 14.41 9.80
CA ASP A 437 6.47 13.21 8.95
C ASP A 437 5.09 12.86 8.36
N ALA A 438 4.06 13.61 8.74
CA ALA A 438 2.72 13.48 8.20
C ALA A 438 2.61 14.25 6.88
N GLU A 439 1.97 13.63 5.90
CA GLU A 439 1.71 14.24 4.60
C GLU A 439 0.85 15.52 4.75
N PRO A 440 1.15 16.60 4.01
CA PRO A 440 0.32 17.80 4.00
C PRO A 440 -1.11 17.49 3.55
N THR A 441 -2.10 18.12 4.18
CA THR A 441 -3.51 17.98 3.81
C THR A 441 -3.96 18.96 2.72
N GLN A 442 -3.07 19.82 2.23
CA GLN A 442 -3.35 20.79 1.19
C GLN A 442 -3.10 20.17 -0.18
N GLY A 443 -3.97 20.42 -1.15
CA GLY A 443 -3.86 19.79 -2.46
C GLY A 443 -5.03 20.13 -3.37
N PHE A 444 -5.15 19.37 -4.45
CA PHE A 444 -6.31 19.31 -5.32
C PHE A 444 -7.53 18.75 -4.59
N THR A 445 -8.71 19.02 -5.13
CA THR A 445 -9.95 18.47 -4.64
C THR A 445 -9.99 16.96 -4.85
N GLY A 446 -10.08 16.22 -3.75
CA GLY A 446 -10.19 14.77 -3.75
C GLY A 446 -9.09 14.12 -2.92
N PRO A 447 -8.99 12.79 -2.96
CA PRO A 447 -8.07 12.04 -2.11
C PRO A 447 -6.83 11.49 -2.84
N ASN A 448 -6.60 11.88 -4.10
CA ASN A 448 -5.72 11.14 -5.02
C ASN A 448 -4.39 11.83 -5.34
N ASP A 449 -4.16 13.04 -4.85
CA ASP A 449 -3.03 13.91 -5.18
C ASP A 449 -1.92 13.83 -4.12
N HIS A 450 -1.43 12.62 -3.88
CA HIS A 450 -0.46 12.36 -2.82
C HIS A 450 0.91 13.00 -3.07
N PHE A 451 1.55 13.42 -1.98
CA PHE A 451 2.90 13.96 -1.95
C PHE A 451 3.93 12.89 -1.57
N HIS A 452 5.15 13.05 -2.09
CA HIS A 452 6.34 12.29 -1.71
C HIS A 452 7.48 13.23 -1.31
N ARG A 453 8.57 12.67 -0.76
CA ARG A 453 9.75 13.47 -0.38
C ARG A 453 11.05 13.00 -1.01
N HIS A 454 11.94 13.97 -1.19
CA HIS A 454 13.28 13.77 -1.70
C HIS A 454 14.31 14.04 -0.60
N ILE A 455 14.39 13.11 0.35
CA ILE A 455 15.26 13.24 1.52
C ILE A 455 16.68 12.82 1.13
N GLY A 456 17.66 13.70 1.35
CA GLY A 456 19.04 13.36 1.07
C GLY A 456 19.53 13.65 -0.35
N LEU A 457 18.81 14.33 -1.26
CA LEU A 457 19.37 14.56 -2.61
C LEU A 457 20.77 15.21 -2.59
N CYS A 458 21.66 14.77 -3.48
CA CYS A 458 22.96 15.41 -3.65
C CYS A 458 22.84 16.66 -4.53
N VAL A 459 23.03 17.84 -3.96
CA VAL A 459 22.90 19.12 -4.67
C VAL A 459 24.24 19.82 -4.83
N GLY A 460 24.55 20.24 -6.04
CA GLY A 460 25.74 21.02 -6.41
C GLY A 460 25.40 22.37 -7.03
N LYS A 461 26.39 23.00 -7.69
CA LYS A 461 26.30 24.36 -8.25
C LYS A 461 25.21 24.54 -9.33
N GLY A 462 24.73 23.45 -9.92
CA GLY A 462 23.73 23.45 -10.99
C GLY A 462 22.42 22.76 -10.64
N GLY A 463 22.16 22.48 -9.36
CA GLY A 463 21.01 21.71 -8.91
C GLY A 463 21.36 20.29 -8.46
N VAL A 464 20.42 19.36 -8.59
CA VAL A 464 20.56 17.95 -8.23
C VAL A 464 21.58 17.27 -9.16
N ILE A 465 22.59 16.64 -8.55
CA ILE A 465 23.68 15.94 -9.24
C ILE A 465 23.86 14.49 -8.77
N GLY A 466 23.00 14.02 -7.85
CA GLY A 466 22.96 12.66 -7.37
C GLY A 466 21.70 12.41 -6.54
N ASP A 467 21.28 11.15 -6.46
CA ASP A 467 20.02 10.73 -5.85
C ASP A 467 20.06 10.67 -4.31
N SER A 468 18.94 10.28 -3.70
CA SER A 468 18.77 10.15 -2.25
C SER A 468 19.63 9.03 -1.64
N THR A 469 20.01 8.02 -2.44
CA THR A 469 20.78 6.84 -2.00
C THR A 469 22.28 7.06 -2.01
N MET A 470 22.77 8.02 -2.81
CA MET A 470 24.18 8.41 -2.86
C MET A 470 24.70 8.80 -1.47
N THR A 471 25.86 8.27 -1.07
CA THR A 471 26.45 8.60 0.22
C THR A 471 26.92 10.06 0.29
N ALA A 472 27.11 10.58 1.51
CA ALA A 472 27.62 11.94 1.70
C ALA A 472 29.04 12.10 1.12
N GLU A 473 29.86 11.06 1.24
CA GLU A 473 31.23 11.00 0.72
C GLU A 473 31.26 11.03 -0.82
N GLU A 474 30.42 10.21 -1.47
CA GLU A 474 30.28 10.21 -2.93
C GLU A 474 29.77 11.55 -3.44
N CYS A 475 28.77 12.11 -2.76
CA CYS A 475 28.22 13.42 -3.09
C CYS A 475 29.27 14.53 -2.99
N ALA A 476 30.06 14.54 -1.91
CA ALA A 476 31.14 15.49 -1.73
C ALA A 476 32.25 15.31 -2.79
N ALA A 477 32.54 14.08 -3.19
CA ALA A 477 33.56 13.77 -4.19
C ALA A 477 33.24 14.35 -5.58
N ILE A 478 31.95 14.49 -5.92
CA ILE A 478 31.48 15.13 -7.16
C ILE A 478 31.16 16.63 -7.00
N GLY A 479 31.52 17.21 -5.85
CA GLY A 479 31.35 18.64 -5.57
C GLY A 479 29.95 19.05 -5.12
N GLY A 480 29.15 18.09 -4.63
CA GLY A 480 27.82 18.33 -4.07
C GLY A 480 27.79 18.30 -2.54
N LYS A 481 26.59 18.51 -2.01
CA LYS A 481 26.24 18.33 -0.60
C LYS A 481 24.86 17.67 -0.50
N LYS A 482 24.72 16.68 0.41
CA LYS A 482 23.42 16.10 0.75
C LYS A 482 22.51 17.19 1.33
N GLN A 483 21.33 17.34 0.75
CA GLN A 483 20.26 18.16 1.30
C GLN A 483 19.45 17.33 2.29
N ASP A 484 18.91 17.99 3.32
CA ASP A 484 18.01 17.31 4.25
C ASP A 484 16.72 16.94 3.52
N GLY A 485 16.03 17.91 2.92
CA GLY A 485 14.84 17.66 2.09
C GLY A 485 13.58 17.22 2.88
N SER A 486 13.71 16.96 4.18
CA SER A 486 12.65 16.48 5.09
C SER A 486 11.39 17.34 5.11
N LEU A 487 11.53 18.66 4.90
CA LEU A 487 10.43 19.62 4.89
C LEU A 487 9.73 19.73 3.54
N GLY A 488 10.35 19.25 2.46
CA GLY A 488 9.90 19.53 1.10
C GLY A 488 9.06 18.42 0.52
N TRP A 489 7.75 18.61 0.50
CA TRP A 489 6.77 17.67 -0.02
C TRP A 489 6.46 17.98 -1.47
N MET A 490 6.57 16.97 -2.32
CA MET A 490 6.46 17.09 -3.77
C MET A 490 5.28 16.29 -4.31
N ASN A 491 4.49 16.91 -5.18
CA ASN A 491 3.47 16.23 -5.98
C ASN A 491 3.69 16.62 -7.46
N HIS A 492 3.53 15.68 -8.38
CA HIS A 492 3.63 15.90 -9.83
C HIS A 492 2.25 15.82 -10.47
N VAL A 493 1.99 16.68 -11.45
CA VAL A 493 0.73 16.69 -12.19
C VAL A 493 0.99 16.69 -13.69
N TRP A 494 0.49 15.64 -14.34
CA TRP A 494 0.63 15.41 -15.78
C TRP A 494 -0.62 15.89 -16.54
N SER A 495 -0.95 17.18 -16.44
CA SER A 495 -2.15 17.78 -17.04
C SER A 495 -1.94 18.39 -18.44
N VAL A 496 -0.72 18.32 -18.99
CA VAL A 496 -0.42 18.82 -20.33
C VAL A 496 -0.95 17.84 -21.38
N PRO A 497 -1.78 18.27 -22.35
CA PRO A 497 -2.41 17.36 -23.30
C PRO A 497 -1.38 16.56 -24.12
N GLY A 498 -1.58 15.24 -24.18
CA GLY A 498 -0.67 14.33 -24.89
C GLY A 498 0.56 13.93 -24.07
N CYS A 499 0.68 14.43 -22.84
CA CYS A 499 1.64 14.01 -21.83
C CYS A 499 0.97 13.35 -20.61
N ASP A 500 -0.31 13.02 -20.72
CA ASP A 500 -1.07 12.29 -19.72
C ASP A 500 -0.32 11.01 -19.32
N SER A 501 -0.05 10.84 -18.03
CA SER A 501 0.74 9.70 -17.55
C SER A 501 -0.09 8.42 -17.58
N PRO A 502 0.38 7.35 -18.27
CA PRO A 502 -0.23 6.02 -18.15
C PRO A 502 -0.18 5.43 -16.74
N TRP A 503 0.61 6.00 -15.85
CA TRP A 503 0.68 5.60 -14.44
C TRP A 503 -0.23 6.44 -13.52
N GLY A 504 -0.98 7.39 -14.08
CA GLY A 504 -1.95 8.23 -13.37
C GLY A 504 -1.51 9.69 -13.34
N MET A 505 -2.46 10.62 -13.35
CA MET A 505 -2.17 12.06 -13.47
C MET A 505 -1.31 12.63 -12.32
N PHE A 506 -1.38 12.01 -11.14
CA PHE A 506 -0.62 12.39 -9.95
C PHE A 506 0.58 11.46 -9.69
N SER A 507 0.93 10.60 -10.65
CA SER A 507 2.05 9.68 -10.47
C SER A 507 3.36 10.44 -10.34
N GLY A 508 4.23 10.01 -9.41
CA GLY A 508 5.55 10.65 -9.27
C GLY A 508 6.34 10.60 -10.58
N ALA A 509 6.24 9.49 -11.34
CA ALA A 509 6.89 9.32 -12.64
C ALA A 509 5.89 9.01 -13.76
N SER A 510 6.29 9.24 -15.01
CA SER A 510 5.51 8.92 -16.20
C SER A 510 6.32 8.06 -17.19
N PRO A 511 5.82 6.87 -17.61
CA PRO A 511 6.58 5.93 -18.44
C PRO A 511 6.81 6.43 -19.87
N ILE A 512 6.04 7.42 -20.33
CA ILE A 512 6.21 8.03 -21.65
C ILE A 512 7.35 9.05 -21.68
N LEU A 513 7.90 9.43 -20.52
CA LEU A 513 9.10 10.26 -20.43
C LEU A 513 10.37 9.41 -20.60
N ASP A 514 10.48 8.74 -21.74
CA ASP A 514 11.57 7.82 -22.03
C ASP A 514 12.87 8.56 -22.46
N ALA A 515 13.91 7.80 -22.79
CA ALA A 515 15.17 8.38 -23.26
C ALA A 515 15.10 8.88 -24.72
N GLU A 516 14.13 8.45 -25.52
CA GLU A 516 13.92 8.97 -26.88
C GLU A 516 13.32 10.37 -26.83
N LEU A 517 12.35 10.61 -25.95
CA LEU A 517 11.72 11.91 -25.78
C LEU A 517 12.76 13.03 -25.58
N ALA A 518 13.69 12.84 -24.63
CA ALA A 518 14.76 13.81 -24.39
C ALA A 518 15.71 14.01 -25.58
N ARG A 519 15.86 13.01 -26.45
CA ARG A 519 16.67 13.13 -27.68
C ARG A 519 15.93 13.89 -28.79
N GLN A 520 14.61 13.85 -28.79
CA GLN A 520 13.72 14.55 -29.72
C GLN A 520 13.29 15.94 -29.23
N SER A 521 13.46 16.24 -27.94
CA SER A 521 13.19 17.54 -27.33
C SER A 521 13.74 18.71 -28.17
N GLY A 522 12.87 19.68 -28.46
CA GLY A 522 13.15 20.84 -29.30
C GLY A 522 13.20 20.59 -30.81
N LYS A 523 12.91 19.36 -31.28
CA LYS A 523 12.91 18.99 -32.71
C LYS A 523 11.57 18.45 -33.21
N ASN A 524 10.71 18.02 -32.30
CA ASN A 524 9.39 17.48 -32.58
C ASN A 524 8.31 18.58 -32.54
N ASP A 525 7.08 18.20 -32.87
CA ASP A 525 5.91 19.09 -32.87
C ASP A 525 5.48 19.53 -31.46
N GLY A 526 6.23 19.17 -30.41
CA GLY A 526 6.03 19.58 -29.03
C GLY A 526 5.74 18.45 -28.05
N ALA A 527 5.99 18.71 -26.77
CA ALA A 527 5.63 17.88 -25.61
C ALA A 527 6.05 16.40 -25.76
N CYS A 528 5.21 15.45 -25.34
CA CYS A 528 5.55 14.03 -25.27
C CYS A 528 5.45 13.27 -26.61
N SER A 529 5.18 13.96 -27.73
CA SER A 529 5.09 13.37 -29.07
C SER A 529 6.37 12.68 -29.55
N GLY A 530 7.52 13.02 -28.95
CA GLY A 530 8.81 12.42 -29.26
C GLY A 530 9.11 11.13 -28.50
N SER A 531 8.20 10.67 -27.64
CA SER A 531 8.39 9.46 -26.85
C SER A 531 8.39 8.21 -27.73
N GLY A 532 9.38 7.34 -27.54
CA GLY A 532 9.51 6.09 -28.30
C GLY A 532 8.47 5.03 -27.94
N VAL A 533 7.76 5.23 -26.83
CA VAL A 533 6.74 4.29 -26.31
C VAL A 533 5.35 4.89 -26.26
N LEU A 534 5.13 6.07 -26.86
CA LEU A 534 3.81 6.73 -26.81
C LEU A 534 2.70 5.82 -27.37
N ASP A 535 2.96 5.16 -28.51
CA ASP A 535 2.01 4.28 -29.20
C ASP A 535 1.65 3.01 -28.40
N ARG A 536 2.39 2.69 -27.33
CA ARG A 536 2.04 1.59 -26.42
C ARG A 536 0.80 1.92 -25.59
N TYR A 537 0.53 3.20 -25.36
CA TYR A 537 -0.49 3.67 -24.42
C TYR A 537 -1.64 4.38 -25.14
N ASP A 538 -2.86 3.96 -24.82
CA ASP A 538 -4.08 4.68 -25.20
C ASP A 538 -4.30 5.83 -24.20
N LEU A 539 -3.83 7.02 -24.60
CA LEU A 539 -3.97 8.26 -23.83
C LEU A 539 -5.34 8.93 -23.98
N SER A 540 -6.31 8.31 -24.67
CA SER A 540 -7.66 8.87 -24.70
C SER A 540 -8.27 8.84 -23.29
N PRO A 541 -9.18 9.80 -22.96
CA PRO A 541 -9.82 9.84 -21.65
C PRO A 541 -10.42 8.48 -21.30
N GLY A 542 -10.28 8.08 -20.04
CA GLY A 542 -10.88 6.86 -19.53
C GLY A 542 -12.38 6.84 -19.80
N GLU A 543 -12.88 5.66 -20.17
CA GLU A 543 -14.30 5.39 -20.26
C GLU A 543 -14.71 4.54 -19.05
N PRO A 544 -15.97 4.66 -18.58
CA PRO A 544 -16.53 3.67 -17.67
C PRO A 544 -16.27 2.28 -18.23
N SER A 545 -15.77 1.37 -17.40
CA SER A 545 -15.33 0.04 -17.81
C SER A 545 -16.33 -0.60 -18.80
N ALA A 546 -15.87 -0.84 -20.04
CA ALA A 546 -16.68 -1.29 -21.17
C ALA A 546 -17.11 -2.78 -21.06
N GLY A 547 -17.46 -3.23 -19.86
CA GLY A 547 -18.16 -4.49 -19.63
C GLY A 547 -19.67 -4.38 -19.83
N LEU A 548 -20.25 -3.18 -19.86
CA LEU A 548 -21.70 -2.99 -19.85
C LEU A 548 -22.13 -1.75 -20.64
N SER A 549 -22.01 -1.80 -21.97
CA SER A 549 -22.73 -0.88 -22.85
C SER A 549 -24.24 -1.14 -22.74
N GLY A 550 -24.86 -0.48 -21.78
CA GLY A 550 -26.28 -0.51 -21.49
C GLY A 550 -26.83 0.90 -21.26
N GLY A 551 -26.59 1.81 -22.21
CA GLY A 551 -27.39 3.01 -22.40
C GLY A 551 -27.00 4.24 -21.57
N ARG A 552 -26.29 5.18 -22.21
CA ARG A 552 -26.80 6.53 -22.51
C ARG A 552 -25.80 7.26 -23.40
N ASN A 553 -26.21 7.49 -24.65
CA ASN A 553 -25.57 8.46 -25.53
C ASN A 553 -25.75 9.85 -24.92
N LEU A 554 -24.66 10.51 -24.52
CA LEU A 554 -24.63 11.97 -24.49
C LEU A 554 -24.23 12.43 -25.88
N ALA A 555 -25.25 12.82 -26.64
CA ALA A 555 -25.10 13.44 -27.94
C ALA A 555 -24.37 14.77 -27.79
N SER A 556 -23.50 15.01 -28.76
CA SER A 556 -22.88 16.27 -29.13
C SER A 556 -23.84 17.46 -29.07
N GLY A 557 -23.36 18.55 -28.49
CA GLY A 557 -23.97 19.87 -28.56
C GLY A 557 -23.02 20.89 -29.15
N ASP A 558 -22.89 20.91 -30.48
CA ASP A 558 -22.49 22.11 -31.22
C ASP A 558 -23.62 23.15 -31.10
N ARG A 559 -23.34 24.28 -30.45
CA ARG A 559 -23.75 25.60 -30.94
C ARG A 559 -23.05 26.77 -30.25
#